data_AF-A0AAW1JMH5-F1
#
_entry.id   AF-A0AAW1JMH5-F1
#
_cell.length_a   1.000
_cell.length_b   1.000
_cell.length_c   1.000
_cell.angle_alpha   90.00
_cell.angle_beta   90.00
_cell.angle_gamma   90.00
#
_symmetry.space_group_name_H-M   'P 1'
#
loop_
_entity.id
_entity.type
_entity.pdbx_description
1 polymer ?
#
loop_
_entity_poly.entity_id
_entity_poly.type
_entity_poly.pdbx_seq_one_letter_code
_entity_poly.pdbx_strand_id
1 'polypeptide(L)'
;MATSLASKLSRGSKPLLGSLTNGTRSAILRSSSGMVYSGPFVQQQRTFIQMGTKLTVVDNSGAKVIQCIQALKADKRGARLGDTIVASVKEVRPGGKVEKGKVVRAVVVRAAMPRGRCDGSEVRFDDNAAVILDDKNDGPKGTRVFGPVPHELRKKKHLKILTLAQHLA
;
A
#
# COMPACT_ATOMS: atom_id res chain seq x y z
N MET A 1 22.06 35.07 -33.19
CA MET A 1 21.26 34.74 -34.40
C MET A 1 19.81 34.59 -33.98
N ALA A 2 19.08 35.70 -33.89
CA ALA A 2 17.64 35.71 -33.64
C ALA A 2 16.94 35.94 -34.98
N THR A 3 15.92 35.16 -35.29
CA THR A 3 14.97 35.44 -36.37
C THR A 3 13.56 35.20 -35.89
N SER A 4 12.78 36.28 -35.97
CA SER A 4 11.34 36.39 -35.73
C SER A 4 10.54 36.25 -37.02
N LEU A 5 9.20 36.29 -36.88
CA LEU A 5 8.14 36.53 -37.88
C LEU A 5 7.59 35.28 -38.59
N ALA A 6 6.29 35.14 -38.90
CA ALA A 6 5.05 35.80 -38.50
C ALA A 6 3.84 35.02 -39.06
N SER A 7 2.69 35.14 -38.38
CA SER A 7 1.28 35.17 -38.85
C SER A 7 0.81 34.50 -40.16
N LYS A 8 -0.37 33.87 -40.12
CA LYS A 8 -1.59 34.35 -40.82
C LYS A 8 -2.87 33.56 -40.46
N LEU A 9 -3.96 34.31 -40.30
CA LEU A 9 -5.36 33.93 -40.11
C LEU A 9 -6.02 33.44 -41.40
N SER A 10 -7.05 32.59 -41.30
CA SER A 10 -8.22 32.50 -42.21
C SER A 10 -9.28 31.58 -41.58
N ARG A 11 -10.39 32.08 -41.02
CA ARG A 11 -11.72 32.41 -41.60
C ARG A 11 -12.62 31.21 -41.96
N GLY A 12 -13.84 31.23 -41.40
CA GLY A 12 -15.08 30.61 -41.91
C GLY A 12 -15.34 29.18 -41.38
N SER A 13 -16.55 28.74 -41.02
CA SER A 13 -17.91 29.28 -41.15
C SER A 13 -18.88 28.47 -40.27
N LYS A 14 -19.94 29.11 -39.75
CA LYS A 14 -21.10 28.46 -39.11
C LYS A 14 -22.13 28.03 -40.18
N PRO A 15 -23.02 27.08 -39.88
CA PRO A 15 -24.46 27.40 -39.72
C PRO A 15 -25.05 26.69 -38.48
N LEU A 16 -25.93 27.24 -37.63
CA LEU A 16 -27.34 27.71 -37.76
C LEU A 16 -28.39 26.64 -38.13
N LEU A 17 -29.08 26.17 -37.07
CA LEU A 17 -30.55 26.10 -36.87
C LEU A 17 -31.38 24.89 -37.39
N GLY A 18 -32.21 24.36 -36.49
CA GLY A 18 -33.43 23.55 -36.73
C GLY A 18 -33.46 22.25 -35.91
N SER A 19 -34.50 21.80 -35.20
CA SER A 19 -35.86 22.29 -34.95
C SER A 19 -36.43 21.52 -33.73
N LEU A 20 -37.37 22.14 -33.01
CA LEU A 20 -38.15 21.56 -31.91
C LEU A 20 -39.22 20.59 -32.44
N THR A 21 -39.42 19.43 -31.80
CA THR A 21 -40.76 18.83 -31.64
C THR A 21 -40.85 18.04 -30.32
N ASN A 22 -41.94 18.26 -29.60
CA ASN A 22 -42.39 17.49 -28.43
C ASN A 22 -43.23 16.29 -28.89
N GLY A 23 -43.13 15.15 -28.21
CA GLY A 23 -43.99 14.00 -28.47
C GLY A 23 -43.80 12.84 -27.50
N THR A 24 -44.65 12.81 -26.49
CA THR A 24 -44.97 11.71 -25.54
C THR A 24 -44.79 10.28 -26.08
N ARG A 25 -44.25 9.36 -25.25
CA ARG A 25 -44.94 8.12 -24.80
C ARG A 25 -44.09 7.22 -23.88
N SER A 26 -44.72 6.91 -22.74
CA SER A 26 -44.71 5.67 -21.96
C SER A 26 -43.43 5.14 -21.30
N ALA A 27 -43.52 5.11 -19.97
CA ALA A 27 -42.75 4.31 -19.04
C ALA A 27 -42.70 2.82 -19.41
N ILE A 28 -41.50 2.24 -19.28
CA ILE A 28 -41.33 0.83 -18.93
C ILE A 28 -40.34 0.77 -17.78
N LEU A 29 -40.88 0.42 -16.62
CA LEU A 29 -40.17 0.03 -15.41
C LEU A 29 -39.30 -1.21 -15.71
N ARG A 30 -37.99 -1.10 -15.45
CA ARG A 30 -37.15 -2.26 -15.12
C ARG A 30 -36.52 -2.04 -13.76
N SER A 31 -37.24 -2.54 -12.76
CA SER A 31 -36.69 -2.93 -11.47
C SER A 31 -35.87 -4.20 -11.65
N SER A 32 -34.60 -4.16 -11.25
CA SER A 32 -33.93 -5.29 -10.58
C SER A 32 -32.52 -4.88 -10.18
N SER A 33 -32.38 -4.56 -8.89
CA SER A 33 -31.30 -5.06 -8.02
C SER A 33 -29.88 -5.10 -8.59
N GLY A 34 -29.11 -4.06 -8.24
CA GLY A 34 -27.66 -4.05 -8.37
C GLY A 34 -27.08 -3.01 -7.43
N MET A 35 -27.11 -3.30 -6.13
CA MET A 35 -26.36 -2.57 -5.10
C MET A 35 -24.89 -2.47 -5.52
N VAL A 36 -24.42 -1.28 -5.87
CA VAL A 36 -22.99 -0.97 -5.80
C VAL A 36 -22.82 0.01 -4.65
N TYR A 37 -22.51 -0.52 -3.46
CA TYR A 37 -21.98 0.28 -2.37
C TYR A 37 -20.62 0.85 -2.81
N SER A 38 -20.62 1.99 -3.49
CA SER A 38 -19.45 2.86 -3.57
C SER A 38 -19.29 3.56 -2.22
N GLY A 39 -18.84 2.82 -1.21
CA GLY A 39 -18.36 3.41 0.03
C GLY A 39 -17.10 4.25 -0.25
N PRO A 40 -16.85 5.35 0.47
CA PRO A 40 -15.71 6.23 0.25
C PRO A 40 -14.36 5.64 0.73
N PHE A 41 -14.21 4.31 0.79
CA PHE A 41 -13.05 3.64 1.39
C PHE A 41 -12.28 2.74 0.41
N VAL A 42 -12.28 3.09 -0.88
CA VAL A 42 -11.46 2.43 -1.89
C VAL A 42 -10.38 3.40 -2.37
N GLN A 43 -9.37 3.64 -1.53
CA GLN A 43 -8.13 4.30 -1.98
C GLN A 43 -6.92 3.87 -1.15
N GLN A 44 -6.66 2.57 -1.10
CA GLN A 44 -5.31 2.04 -0.84
C GLN A 44 -4.86 1.14 -1.98
N GLN A 45 -5.25 1.47 -3.22
CA GLN A 45 -4.71 0.82 -4.39
C GLN A 45 -3.43 1.55 -4.81
N ARG A 46 -2.29 0.86 -4.67
CA ARG A 46 -0.97 1.15 -5.29
C ARG A 46 -0.05 2.19 -4.66
N THR A 47 -0.08 2.40 -3.35
CA THR A 47 0.98 3.20 -2.70
C THR A 47 1.96 2.30 -1.96
N PHE A 48 3.24 2.55 -2.20
CA PHE A 48 4.33 2.05 -1.35
C PHE A 48 4.03 2.31 0.13
N ILE A 49 4.67 1.56 1.01
CA ILE A 49 4.60 1.86 2.44
C ILE A 49 5.38 3.15 2.67
N GLN A 50 4.64 4.22 2.93
CA GLN A 50 5.15 5.58 3.09
C GLN A 50 4.81 6.12 4.47
N MET A 51 5.32 7.31 4.78
CA MET A 51 5.00 8.02 6.01
C MET A 51 3.47 8.07 6.23
N GLY A 52 3.04 7.78 7.46
CA GLY A 52 1.63 7.76 7.83
C GLY A 52 0.93 6.42 7.59
N THR A 53 1.50 5.51 6.80
CA THR A 53 0.92 4.18 6.54
C THR A 53 0.86 3.37 7.82
N LYS A 54 -0.31 2.80 8.14
CA LYS A 54 -0.47 1.87 9.27
C LYS A 54 -0.21 0.44 8.80
N LEU A 55 0.51 -0.33 9.61
CA LEU A 55 0.79 -1.74 9.38
C LEU A 55 0.41 -2.55 10.61
N THR A 56 -0.14 -3.74 10.38
CA THR A 56 -0.41 -4.71 11.44
C THR A 56 0.87 -5.41 11.84
N VAL A 57 1.11 -5.54 13.14
CA VAL A 57 2.28 -6.28 13.64
C VAL A 57 1.92 -7.76 13.75
N VAL A 58 2.77 -8.62 13.18
CA VAL A 58 2.53 -10.06 13.08
C VAL A 58 3.55 -10.87 13.86
N ASP A 59 4.02 -10.34 14.98
CA ASP A 59 4.87 -11.03 15.94
C ASP A 59 4.26 -11.00 17.34
N ASN A 60 4.93 -11.66 18.28
CA ASN A 60 4.57 -11.62 19.70
C ASN A 60 5.36 -10.57 20.50
N SER A 61 5.85 -9.50 19.87
CA SER A 61 6.55 -8.41 20.58
C SER A 61 5.63 -7.63 21.52
N GLY A 62 4.31 -7.70 21.29
CA GLY A 62 3.29 -7.00 22.06
C GLY A 62 2.72 -5.76 21.37
N ALA A 63 3.30 -5.30 20.26
CA ALA A 63 2.65 -4.31 19.42
C ALA A 63 1.54 -4.95 18.57
N LYS A 64 0.49 -4.19 18.26
CA LYS A 64 -0.63 -4.61 17.40
C LYS A 64 -0.66 -3.82 16.09
N VAL A 65 -0.49 -2.50 16.19
CA VAL A 65 -0.47 -1.59 15.02
C VAL A 65 0.70 -0.63 15.16
N ILE A 66 1.46 -0.47 14.07
CA ILE A 66 2.51 0.53 13.93
C ILE A 66 2.17 1.50 12.80
N GLN A 67 2.66 2.72 12.89
CA GLN A 67 2.57 3.71 11.83
C GLN A 67 3.95 4.06 11.31
N CYS A 68 4.17 3.87 10.01
CA CYS A 68 5.41 4.19 9.33
C CYS A 68 5.72 5.69 9.48
N ILE A 69 6.95 6.00 9.89
CA ILE A 69 7.51 7.35 9.94
C ILE A 69 8.40 7.52 8.71
N GLN A 70 9.29 6.57 8.46
CA GLN A 70 10.28 6.65 7.39
C GLN A 70 10.70 5.27 6.88
N ALA A 71 10.93 5.15 5.57
CA ALA A 71 11.57 3.98 4.98
C ALA A 71 13.10 4.14 5.02
N LEU A 72 13.83 3.10 5.44
CA LEU A 72 15.31 3.11 5.51
C LEU A 72 15.96 2.70 4.17
N LYS A 73 15.26 2.90 3.07
CA LYS A 73 15.73 2.57 1.73
C LYS A 73 16.36 3.78 1.06
N ALA A 74 17.38 3.57 0.22
CA ALA A 74 18.03 4.62 -0.55
C ALA A 74 17.09 5.37 -1.53
N ASP A 75 16.00 4.73 -1.96
CA ASP A 75 15.01 5.31 -2.86
C ASP A 75 13.89 6.02 -2.07
N LYS A 76 13.53 7.23 -2.51
CA LYS A 76 12.58 8.12 -1.82
C LYS A 76 11.12 7.73 -2.00
N ARG A 77 10.82 6.72 -2.83
CA ARG A 77 9.45 6.30 -3.17
C ARG A 77 8.71 5.54 -2.07
N GLY A 78 9.39 5.18 -0.98
CA GLY A 78 8.84 4.42 0.15
C GLY A 78 9.33 2.97 0.22
N ALA A 79 8.81 2.23 1.18
CA ALA A 79 9.19 0.84 1.45
C ALA A 79 8.34 -0.17 0.67
N ARG A 80 8.96 -1.28 0.31
CA ARG A 80 8.33 -2.47 -0.28
C ARG A 80 8.50 -3.67 0.63
N LEU A 81 7.96 -4.80 0.18
CA LEU A 81 8.18 -6.11 0.79
C LEU A 81 9.68 -6.36 1.06
N GLY A 82 9.98 -6.69 2.32
CA GLY A 82 11.32 -6.98 2.82
C GLY A 82 12.21 -5.77 3.09
N ASP A 83 11.70 -4.54 2.98
CA ASP A 83 12.45 -3.34 3.37
C ASP A 83 12.22 -3.01 4.86
N THR A 84 13.23 -2.42 5.49
CA THR A 84 13.17 -1.93 6.87
C THR A 84 12.60 -0.51 6.92
N ILE A 85 11.73 -0.28 7.90
CA ILE A 85 11.10 1.01 8.18
C ILE A 85 11.33 1.42 9.63
N VAL A 86 11.29 2.72 9.88
CA VAL A 86 11.13 3.32 11.21
C VAL A 86 9.65 3.63 11.40
N ALA A 87 9.09 3.23 12.54
CA ALA A 87 7.67 3.35 12.82
C ALA A 87 7.41 3.74 14.28
N SER A 88 6.26 4.37 14.54
CA SER A 88 5.74 4.58 15.90
C SER A 88 4.68 3.55 16.24
N VAL A 89 4.72 3.02 17.45
CA VAL A 89 3.72 2.06 17.95
C VAL A 89 2.45 2.81 18.30
N LYS A 90 1.32 2.41 17.71
CA LYS A 90 0.02 3.07 17.91
C LYS A 90 -0.92 2.27 18.81
N GLU A 91 -0.91 0.95 18.67
CA GLU A 91 -1.69 0.04 19.50
C GLU A 91 -0.79 -1.07 20.03
N VAL A 92 -1.00 -1.44 21.29
CA VAL A 92 -0.27 -2.50 21.99
C VAL A 92 -1.26 -3.48 22.62
N ARG A 93 -0.81 -4.71 22.84
CA ARG A 93 -1.48 -5.69 23.67
C ARG A 93 -1.09 -5.46 25.13
N PRO A 94 -2.01 -5.65 26.10
CA PRO A 94 -1.67 -5.60 27.53
C PRO A 94 -0.52 -6.57 27.85
N GLY A 95 0.44 -6.13 28.67
CA GLY A 95 1.60 -6.96 29.07
C GLY A 95 2.66 -7.20 27.97
N GLY A 96 2.61 -6.45 26.86
CA GLY A 96 3.60 -6.55 25.78
C GLY A 96 4.99 -5.99 26.13
N LYS A 97 6.04 -6.43 25.41
CA LYS A 97 7.42 -5.93 25.57
C LYS A 97 7.65 -4.53 24.98
N VAL A 98 6.63 -3.96 24.35
CA VAL A 98 6.70 -2.71 23.60
C VAL A 98 5.57 -1.80 24.07
N GLU A 99 5.92 -0.55 24.34
CA GLU A 99 4.99 0.48 24.81
C GLU A 99 4.39 1.28 23.65
N LYS A 100 3.20 1.84 23.87
CA LYS A 100 2.54 2.75 22.92
C LYS A 100 3.37 4.04 22.80
N GLY A 101 3.48 4.56 21.58
CA GLY A 101 4.25 5.78 21.29
C GLY A 101 5.75 5.54 21.06
N LYS A 102 6.28 4.38 21.46
CA LYS A 102 7.68 4.04 21.22
C LYS A 102 8.00 4.02 19.72
N VAL A 103 9.14 4.62 19.36
CA VAL A 103 9.72 4.51 18.03
C VAL A 103 10.48 3.19 17.93
N VAL A 104 10.19 2.42 16.89
CA VAL A 104 10.76 1.09 16.64
C VAL A 104 11.17 0.95 15.19
N ARG A 105 12.09 0.03 14.92
CA ARG A 105 12.36 -0.44 13.56
C ARG A 105 11.53 -1.68 13.27
N ALA A 106 11.10 -1.84 12.03
CA ALA A 106 10.30 -2.99 11.62
C ALA A 106 10.62 -3.39 10.17
N VAL A 107 10.48 -4.68 9.86
CA VAL A 107 10.60 -5.20 8.49
C VAL A 107 9.22 -5.46 7.95
N VAL A 108 8.96 -4.99 6.73
CA VAL A 108 7.72 -5.27 6.01
C VAL A 108 7.72 -6.73 5.55
N VAL A 109 6.78 -7.52 6.05
CA VAL A 109 6.65 -8.95 5.70
C VAL A 109 5.45 -9.23 4.79
N ARG A 110 4.40 -8.42 4.83
CA ARG A 110 3.30 -8.47 3.85
C ARG A 110 3.00 -7.09 3.33
N ALA A 111 2.69 -7.01 2.04
CA ALA A 111 2.35 -5.76 1.40
C ALA A 111 1.26 -5.99 0.35
N ALA A 112 0.29 -5.08 0.34
CA ALA A 112 -0.75 -5.04 -0.69
C ALA A 112 -0.21 -4.58 -2.05
N MET A 113 0.96 -3.94 -2.07
CA MET A 113 1.65 -3.59 -3.31
C MET A 113 2.31 -4.84 -3.93
N PRO A 114 2.01 -5.17 -5.19
CA PRO A 114 2.62 -6.31 -5.85
C PRO A 114 4.13 -6.10 -6.04
N ARG A 115 4.88 -7.19 -5.91
CA ARG A 115 6.32 -7.24 -6.19
C ARG A 115 6.60 -8.32 -7.22
N GLY A 116 7.08 -7.89 -8.40
CA GLY A 116 7.56 -8.79 -9.43
C GLY A 116 8.82 -9.56 -9.01
N ARG A 117 8.87 -10.82 -9.44
CA ARG A 117 10.01 -11.72 -9.32
C ARG A 117 10.76 -11.81 -10.65
N CYS A 118 11.92 -12.45 -10.64
CA CYS A 118 12.78 -12.57 -11.83
C CYS A 118 12.21 -13.51 -12.90
N ASP A 119 11.38 -14.46 -12.51
CA ASP A 119 10.61 -15.38 -13.36
C ASP A 119 9.34 -14.72 -13.94
N GLY A 120 9.05 -13.46 -13.62
CA GLY A 120 7.89 -12.73 -14.11
C GLY A 120 6.62 -12.93 -13.28
N SER A 121 6.60 -13.87 -12.32
CA SER A 121 5.51 -13.97 -11.36
C SER A 121 5.50 -12.78 -10.38
N GLU A 122 4.34 -12.46 -9.82
CA GLU A 122 4.20 -11.40 -8.81
C GLU A 122 3.76 -11.98 -7.46
N VAL A 123 4.29 -11.43 -6.37
CA VAL A 123 3.81 -11.68 -5.02
C VAL A 123 3.01 -10.49 -4.52
N ARG A 124 1.82 -10.76 -3.97
CA ARG A 124 0.93 -9.77 -3.37
C ARG A 124 0.18 -10.39 -2.18
N PHE A 125 -0.05 -9.58 -1.15
CA PHE A 125 -0.85 -9.93 0.00
C PHE A 125 -2.10 -9.04 0.09
N ASP A 126 -3.05 -9.42 0.94
CA ASP A 126 -4.27 -8.64 1.14
C ASP A 126 -4.03 -7.44 2.08
N ASP A 127 -3.11 -7.58 3.03
CA ASP A 127 -2.81 -6.60 4.07
C ASP A 127 -1.35 -6.14 4.07
N ASN A 128 -1.10 -5.04 4.80
CA ASN A 128 0.25 -4.56 5.08
C ASN A 128 0.64 -4.96 6.49
N ALA A 129 1.65 -5.83 6.61
CA ALA A 129 2.10 -6.35 7.89
C ALA A 129 3.61 -6.24 8.07
N ALA A 130 4.03 -6.11 9.33
CA ALA A 130 5.43 -5.96 9.69
C ALA A 130 5.80 -6.76 10.95
N VAL A 131 7.10 -7.03 11.09
CA VAL A 131 7.72 -7.65 12.27
C VAL A 131 8.64 -6.62 12.91
N ILE A 132 8.56 -6.45 14.23
CA ILE A 132 9.39 -5.50 14.96
C ILE A 132 10.80 -6.06 15.09
N LEU A 133 11.79 -5.20 14.84
CA LEU A 133 13.19 -5.50 15.04
C LEU A 133 13.67 -5.03 16.41
N ASP A 134 14.67 -5.72 16.93
CA ASP A 134 15.48 -5.26 18.05
C ASP A 134 16.51 -4.23 17.57
N ASP A 135 16.86 -3.28 18.43
CA ASP A 135 17.74 -2.15 18.08
C ASP A 135 19.21 -2.58 17.97
N LYS A 136 19.61 -3.66 18.65
CA LYS A 136 21.02 -4.10 18.74
C LYS A 136 21.48 -4.95 17.56
N ASN A 137 20.64 -5.90 17.13
CA ASN A 137 21.07 -7.01 16.26
C ASN A 137 20.33 -7.07 14.92
N ASP A 138 19.46 -6.10 14.61
CA ASP A 138 18.55 -6.11 13.45
C ASP A 138 17.70 -7.40 13.32
N GLY A 139 17.61 -8.17 14.40
CA GLY A 139 16.85 -9.41 14.47
C GLY A 139 15.42 -9.15 14.95
N PRO A 140 14.50 -10.12 14.79
CA PRO A 140 13.14 -9.99 15.28
C PRO A 140 13.15 -9.82 16.81
N LYS A 141 12.37 -8.85 17.31
CA LYS A 141 12.18 -8.62 18.75
C LYS A 141 11.25 -9.67 19.37
N GLY A 142 10.30 -10.15 18.58
CA GLY A 142 9.46 -11.30 18.91
C GLY A 142 10.21 -12.62 18.78
N THR A 143 9.70 -13.63 19.48
CA THR A 143 10.17 -15.03 19.40
C THR A 143 9.37 -15.85 18.38
N ARG A 144 8.23 -15.34 17.90
CA ARG A 144 7.37 -16.03 16.94
C ARG A 144 6.72 -15.04 15.97
N VAL A 145 6.61 -15.45 14.71
CA VAL A 145 5.96 -14.69 13.64
C VAL A 145 4.73 -15.45 13.15
N PHE A 146 3.62 -14.72 13.00
CA PHE A 146 2.30 -15.25 12.67
C PHE A 146 1.90 -14.94 11.22
N GLY A 147 1.14 -15.86 10.63
CA GLY A 147 0.65 -15.72 9.26
C GLY A 147 1.70 -16.07 8.19
N PRO A 148 1.34 -15.93 6.91
CA PRO A 148 2.22 -16.27 5.81
C PRO A 148 3.37 -15.27 5.70
N VAL A 149 4.57 -15.80 5.46
CA VAL A 149 5.81 -15.03 5.34
C VAL A 149 6.51 -15.33 4.01
N PRO A 150 6.77 -14.30 3.18
CA PRO A 150 7.36 -14.47 1.85
C PRO A 150 8.83 -14.91 1.88
N HIS A 151 9.21 -15.78 0.95
CA HIS A 151 10.60 -16.18 0.73
C HIS A 151 11.55 -15.03 0.33
N GLU A 152 11.02 -13.90 -0.13
CA GLU A 152 11.75 -12.68 -0.52
C GLU A 152 12.65 -12.15 0.60
N LEU A 153 12.32 -12.44 1.87
CA LEU A 153 13.13 -12.07 3.03
C LEU A 153 14.53 -12.70 3.03
N ARG A 154 14.75 -13.82 2.32
CA ARG A 154 16.10 -14.43 2.18
C ARG A 154 17.05 -13.48 1.46
N LYS A 155 16.59 -12.89 0.36
CA LYS A 155 17.38 -11.94 -0.46
C LYS A 155 17.70 -10.65 0.32
N LYS A 156 16.91 -10.33 1.33
CA LYS A 156 17.02 -9.14 2.17
C LYS A 156 17.76 -9.37 3.49
N LYS A 157 18.41 -10.53 3.67
CA LYS A 157 19.20 -10.90 4.86
C LYS A 157 18.37 -11.02 6.16
N HIS A 158 17.05 -11.18 6.08
CA HIS A 158 16.18 -11.37 7.24
C HIS A 158 15.90 -12.86 7.52
N LEU A 159 16.95 -13.68 7.54
CA LEU A 159 16.84 -15.14 7.69
C LEU A 159 16.19 -15.57 9.00
N LYS A 160 16.49 -14.88 10.10
CA LYS A 160 15.91 -15.18 11.43
C LYS A 160 14.38 -15.09 11.43
N ILE A 161 13.79 -14.17 10.67
CA ILE A 161 12.33 -14.02 10.58
C ILE A 161 11.72 -15.26 9.92
N LEU A 162 12.37 -15.81 8.88
CA LEU A 162 11.92 -17.02 8.20
C LEU A 162 11.99 -18.26 9.10
N THR A 163 13.01 -18.36 9.95
CA THR A 163 13.14 -19.47 10.91
C THR A 163 12.07 -19.44 11.99
N LEU A 164 11.59 -18.25 12.38
CA LEU A 164 10.54 -18.08 13.40
C LEU A 164 9.12 -18.07 12.84
N ALA A 165 8.97 -18.13 11.52
CA ALA A 165 7.68 -18.06 10.84
C ALA A 165 6.92 -19.38 10.95
N GLN A 166 5.63 -19.30 11.25
CA GLN A 166 4.77 -20.49 11.29
C GLN A 166 4.45 -21.04 9.90
N HIS A 167 4.33 -20.18 8.88
CA HIS A 167 4.00 -20.57 7.50
C HIS A 167 4.79 -19.71 6.51
N LEU A 168 5.46 -20.36 5.54
CA LEU A 168 6.16 -19.69 4.44
C LEU A 168 5.29 -19.64 3.19
N ALA A 169 5.39 -18.56 2.42
CA ALA A 169 4.63 -18.30 1.20
C ALA A 169 5.53 -17.84 0.04
#